data_AF-A0A015SU68-F1
#
_entry.id   AF-A0A015SU68-F1
#
_cell.length_a   1.000
_cell.length_b   1.000
_cell.length_c   1.000
_cell.angle_alpha   90.00
_cell.angle_beta   90.00
_cell.angle_gamma   90.00
#
_symmetry.space_group_name_H-M   'P 1'
#
loop_
_entity.id
_entity.type
_entity.pdbx_description
1 polymer ?
#
loop_
_entity_poly.entity_id
_entity_poly.type
_entity_poly.pdbx_seq_one_letter_code
_entity_poly.pdbx_strand_id
1 'polypeptide(L)' 'MKCGQLASFSHRTVKNDKQVLLGETAQYEPLCRECYQRALQEDREKS' A
#
# COMPACT_ATOMS: atom_id res chain seq x y z
N MET A 1 -5.95 0.40 -13.35
CA MET A 1 -7.00 -0.07 -12.43
C MET A 1 -6.56 -1.41 -11.87
N LYS A 2 -6.18 -1.49 -10.58
CA LYS A 2 -5.52 -2.69 -10.01
C LYS A 2 -6.43 -3.93 -9.92
N CYS A 3 -7.74 -3.74 -9.69
CA CYS A 3 -8.71 -4.84 -9.66
C CYS A 3 -10.19 -4.40 -9.72
N GLY A 4 -10.52 -3.15 -9.34
CA GLY A 4 -11.90 -2.65 -9.35
C GLY A 4 -12.78 -3.10 -8.18
N GLN A 5 -12.25 -3.92 -7.27
CA GLN A 5 -12.94 -4.36 -6.04
C GLN A 5 -12.92 -3.28 -4.96
N LEU A 6 -13.78 -3.42 -3.94
CA LEU A 6 -13.85 -2.51 -2.81
C LEU A 6 -12.48 -2.37 -2.13
N ALA A 7 -11.96 -1.15 -2.10
CA ALA A 7 -10.72 -0.84 -1.43
C ALA A 7 -10.98 -0.62 0.06
N SER A 8 -10.37 -1.46 0.90
CA SER A 8 -10.53 -1.40 2.36
C SER A 8 -9.21 -1.24 3.10
N PHE A 9 -8.09 -1.25 2.36
CA PHE A 9 -6.74 -1.19 2.93
C PHE A 9 -5.97 -0.05 2.30
N SER A 10 -5.24 0.72 3.12
CA SER A 10 -4.31 1.75 2.62
C SER A 10 -2.90 1.18 2.63
N HIS A 11 -2.35 0.90 1.45
CA HIS A 11 -0.96 0.47 1.29
C HIS A 11 -0.05 1.68 1.13
N ARG A 12 1.05 1.73 1.89
CA ARG A 12 2.02 2.82 1.79
C ARG A 12 3.01 2.49 0.67
N THR A 13 3.16 3.38 -0.30
CA THR A 13 4.04 3.19 -1.46
C THR A 13 5.49 3.64 -1.21
N VAL A 14 5.72 4.37 -0.12
CA VAL A 14 7.05 4.84 0.29
C VAL A 14 7.65 3.95 1.38
N LYS A 15 8.87 3.46 1.17
CA LYS A 15 9.65 2.76 2.20
C LYS A 15 10.14 3.81 3.21
N ASN A 16 9.55 3.81 4.41
CA ASN A 16 9.96 4.70 5.49
C ASN A 16 9.67 4.03 6.83
N ASP A 17 10.67 4.01 7.71
CA ASP A 17 10.63 3.35 9.02
C ASP A 17 9.88 4.17 10.09
N LYS A 18 9.39 5.36 9.75
CA LYS A 18 8.61 6.21 10.65
C LYS A 18 7.17 5.70 10.80
N GLN A 19 6.77 5.44 12.04
CA GLN A 19 5.40 5.04 12.44
C GLN A 19 4.35 6.09 12.04
N VAL A 20 4.69 7.37 12.17
CA VAL A 20 3.83 8.49 11.78
C VAL A 20 4.52 9.25 10.65
N LEU A 21 3.84 9.38 9.53
CA LEU A 21 4.29 10.17 8.38
C LEU A 21 3.27 11.27 8.13
N LEU A 22 3.68 12.51 8.37
CA LEU A 22 2.89 13.71 8.11
C LEU A 22 3.25 14.17 6.70
N GLY A 23 2.43 13.76 5.73
CA GLY A 23 2.69 13.97 4.31
C GLY A 23 1.59 13.32 3.49
N GLU A 24 1.05 14.08 2.55
CA GLU A 24 -0.26 13.95 1.93
C GLU A 24 -0.63 12.56 1.38
N THR A 25 -1.94 12.33 1.29
CA THR A 25 -2.66 11.16 0.77
C THR A 25 -2.05 10.48 -0.46
N ALA A 26 -1.23 11.18 -1.24
CA ALA A 26 -0.48 10.67 -2.39
C ALA A 26 0.49 9.52 -2.06
N GLN A 27 0.89 9.34 -0.81
CA GLN A 27 1.82 8.29 -0.38
C GLN A 27 1.12 6.99 0.04
N TYR A 28 -0.21 6.96 0.00
CA TYR A 28 -1.03 5.80 0.31
C TYR A 28 -1.94 5.47 -0.87
N GLU A 29 -1.89 4.22 -1.31
CA GLU A 29 -2.79 3.71 -2.34
C GLU A 29 -3.89 2.86 -1.69
N PRO A 30 -5.18 3.13 -1.99
CA PRO A 30 -6.27 2.29 -1.53
C PRO A 30 -6.31 0.98 -2.34
N LEU A 31 -6.16 -0.14 -1.66
CA LEU A 31 -6.14 -1.49 -2.24
C LEU A 31 -7.27 -2.35 -1.66
N CYS A 32 -7.76 -3.30 -2.45
CA CYS A 32 -8.55 -4.42 -1.94
C CYS A 32 -7.64 -5.40 -1.18
N ARG A 33 -8.24 -6.35 -0.46
CA ARG A 33 -7.50 -7.37 0.32
C ARG A 33 -6.47 -8.13 -0.52
N GLU A 34 -6.86 -8.56 -1.71
CA GLU A 34 -6.02 -9.37 -2.59
C GLU A 34 -4.83 -8.57 -3.13
N CYS A 35 -5.08 -7.34 -3.60
CA CYS A 35 -4.03 -6.44 -4.07
C CYS A 35 -3.09 -6.03 -2.94
N TYR A 36 -3.60 -5.84 -1.72
CA TYR A 36 -2.79 -5.54 -0.56
C TYR A 36 -1.81 -6.68 -0.24
N GLN A 37 -2.28 -7.93 -0.25
CA GLN A 37 -1.43 -9.09 -0.02
C GLN A 37 -0.33 -9.26 -1.07
N ARG A 38 -0.66 -9.02 -2.35
CA ARG A 38 0.34 -9.03 -3.44
C ARG A 38 1.37 -7.92 -3.26
N ALA A 39 0.92 -6.70 -2.93
CA ALA A 39 1.83 -5.57 -2.69
C ALA A 39 2.77 -5.85 -1.51
N LEU A 40 2.30 -6.51 -0.45
CA LEU A 40 3.17 -6.94 0.66
C LEU A 40 4.19 -8.00 0.23
N GLN A 41 3.83 -8.93 -0.66
CA GLN A 41 4.79 -9.90 -1.21
C GLN A 41 5.85 -9.20 -2.06
N GLU A 42 5.44 -8.31 -2.96
CA GLU A 42 6.36 -7.50 -3.78
C GLU A 42 7.29 -6.62 -2.92
N ASP A 43 6.78 -6.02 -1.85
CA ASP A 43 7.60 -5.21 -0.93
C ASP A 43 8.66 -6.04 -0.20
N ARG A 44 8.32 -7.28 0.16
CA ARG A 44 9.24 -8.25 0.78
C ARG A 44 10.31 -8.72 -0.19
N GLU A 45 9.97 -8.92 -1.47
CA GLU A 45 10.93 -9.31 -2.51
C GLU A 45 11.86 -8.16 -2.92
N LYS A 46 11.38 -6.90 -2.80
CA LYS A 46 12.17 -5.69 -3.08
C LYS A 46 13.03 -5.24 -1.89
N SER A 47 13.10 -6.00 -0.80
CA SER A 47 13.86 -5.64 0.42
C SER A 47 15.21 -6.34 0.50
#